data_AF-A0A9X5X5Q9-F1
#
_entry.id   AF-A0A9X5X5Q9-F1
#
_cell.length_a   1.000
_cell.length_b   1.000
_cell.length_c   1.000
_cell.angle_alpha   90.00
_cell.angle_beta   90.00
_cell.angle_gamma   90.00
#
_symmetry.space_group_name_H-M   'P 1'
#
loop_
_entity.id
_entity.type
_entity.pdbx_description
1 polymer ?
#
loop_
_entity_poly.entity_id
_entity_poly.type
_entity_poly.pdbx_seq_one_letter_code
_entity_poly.pdbx_strand_id
1 'polypeptide(L)'
;AVRRPAAFAVRIRWDGSRVVVERLPAHTGVPAHHLAAEYGSASERHLQSAGLVYRRAAEPAASPHSMVWTAGGWTARVLDDYPGCRTAAAVVSPSLCLVRRRTGALLTVRVAACRDGDRIVHADPAAVLSAVHAWLAAQSRPAVLPAYVTCVIGGQSFQAEVSPASAAEAEAAL
;
A
#
# COMPACT_ATOMS: atom_id res chain seq x y z
N ALA A 1 -20.70 3.11 13.55
CA ALA A 1 -19.34 3.43 13.07
C ALA A 1 -19.40 3.70 11.56
N VAL A 2 -18.74 4.74 11.05
CA VAL A 2 -18.67 5.00 9.60
C VAL A 2 -17.84 3.88 8.96
N ARG A 3 -18.45 3.09 8.08
CA ARG A 3 -17.75 2.01 7.36
C ARG A 3 -16.75 2.64 6.41
N ARG A 4 -15.45 2.42 6.64
CA ARG A 4 -14.40 2.85 5.72
C ARG A 4 -14.57 2.08 4.39
N PRO A 5 -14.55 2.75 3.23
CA PRO A 5 -14.56 2.03 1.96
C PRO A 5 -13.35 1.11 1.88
N ALA A 6 -13.58 -0.15 1.50
CA ALA A 6 -12.55 -1.17 1.43
C ALA A 6 -11.88 -1.26 0.06
N ALA A 7 -12.35 -0.50 -0.93
CA ALA A 7 -11.76 -0.45 -2.26
C ALA A 7 -11.91 0.96 -2.85
N PHE A 8 -10.89 1.38 -3.59
CA PHE A 8 -10.83 2.69 -4.23
C PHE A 8 -10.32 2.55 -5.66
N ALA A 9 -11.00 3.22 -6.59
CA ALA A 9 -10.41 3.50 -7.90
C ALA A 9 -9.40 4.64 -7.71
N VAL A 10 -8.16 4.45 -8.17
CA VAL A 10 -7.07 5.38 -7.90
C VAL A 10 -6.63 6.06 -9.19
N ARG A 11 -6.60 7.39 -9.17
CA ARG A 11 -5.99 8.21 -10.22
C ARG A 11 -4.65 8.72 -9.74
N ILE A 12 -3.66 8.60 -10.62
CA ILE A 12 -2.30 9.06 -10.41
C ILE A 12 -2.02 10.20 -11.38
N ARG A 13 -1.40 11.26 -10.89
CA ARG A 13 -0.83 12.32 -11.73
C ARG A 13 0.59 12.59 -11.26
N TRP A 14 1.48 12.80 -12.21
CA TRP A 14 2.86 13.19 -11.93
C TRP A 14 2.97 14.72 -11.96
N ASP A 15 3.64 15.28 -10.97
CA ASP A 15 4.01 16.69 -10.88
C ASP A 15 5.51 16.77 -10.63
N GLY A 16 6.29 16.84 -11.71
CA GLY A 16 7.73 16.58 -11.67
C GLY A 16 8.02 15.18 -11.12
N SER A 17 8.73 15.11 -9.99
CA SER A 17 9.04 13.86 -9.29
C SER A 17 7.98 13.44 -8.25
N ARG A 18 6.91 14.23 -8.08
CA ARG A 18 5.86 13.99 -7.07
C ARG A 18 4.74 13.14 -7.65
N VAL A 19 4.25 12.21 -6.84
CA VAL A 19 3.11 11.33 -7.19
C VAL A 19 1.85 11.84 -6.51
N VAL A 20 0.96 12.45 -7.28
CA VAL A 20 -0.34 12.95 -6.80
C VAL A 20 -1.36 11.83 -6.85
N VAL A 21 -2.01 11.55 -5.72
CA VAL A 21 -2.96 10.46 -5.55
C VAL A 21 -4.36 11.01 -5.30
N GLU A 22 -5.29 10.63 -6.15
CA GLU A 22 -6.72 10.84 -5.95
C GLU A 22 -7.40 9.48 -5.80
N ARG A 23 -8.22 9.33 -4.75
CA ARG A 23 -9.00 8.12 -4.49
C ARG A 23 -10.49 8.41 -4.69
N LEU A 24 -11.10 7.60 -5.54
CA LEU A 24 -12.51 7.68 -5.91
C LEU A 24 -13.24 6.43 -5.44
N PRO A 25 -14.58 6.46 -5.35
CA PRO A 25 -15.37 5.23 -5.18
C PRO A 25 -14.95 4.15 -6.19
N ALA A 26 -14.89 2.89 -5.75
CA ALA A 26 -14.46 1.76 -6.60
C ALA A 26 -15.29 1.62 -7.89
N HIS A 27 -16.57 1.99 -7.85
CA HIS A 27 -17.45 2.07 -9.02
C HIS A 27 -17.56 3.53 -9.45
N THR A 28 -16.59 3.97 -10.25
CA THR A 28 -16.58 5.30 -10.84
C THR A 28 -16.70 5.21 -12.35
N GLY A 29 -17.41 6.15 -12.97
CA GLY A 29 -17.50 6.28 -14.43
C GLY A 29 -16.27 6.97 -15.05
N VAL A 30 -15.37 7.51 -14.24
CA VAL A 30 -14.14 8.15 -14.74
C VAL A 30 -12.98 7.17 -14.83
N PRO A 31 -12.07 7.31 -15.81
CA PRO A 31 -10.88 6.47 -15.90
C PRO A 31 -9.98 6.55 -14.66
N ALA A 32 -9.51 5.39 -14.19
CA ALA A 32 -8.55 5.24 -13.10
C ALA A 32 -7.34 4.39 -13.55
N HIS A 33 -6.20 4.57 -12.89
CA HIS A 33 -4.96 3.86 -13.24
C HIS A 33 -4.92 2.45 -12.66
N HIS A 34 -5.47 2.28 -11.45
CA HIS A 34 -5.63 0.98 -10.82
C HIS A 34 -6.77 1.00 -9.80
N LEU A 35 -7.22 -0.18 -9.42
CA LEU A 35 -8.03 -0.39 -8.23
C LEU A 35 -7.11 -0.80 -7.07
N ALA A 36 -7.28 -0.17 -5.91
CA ALA A 36 -6.66 -0.55 -4.65
C ALA A 36 -7.72 -1.18 -3.73
N ALA A 37 -7.48 -2.38 -3.22
CA ALA A 37 -8.46 -3.14 -2.45
C ALA A 37 -7.87 -3.72 -1.16
N GLU A 38 -8.63 -3.61 -0.07
CA GLU A 38 -8.30 -4.15 1.23
C GLU A 38 -8.76 -5.60 1.37
N TYR A 39 -7.81 -6.51 1.52
CA TYR A 39 -8.07 -7.93 1.76
C TYR A 39 -8.82 -8.14 3.07
N GLY A 40 -9.82 -9.02 3.06
CA GLY A 40 -10.71 -9.30 4.19
C GLY A 40 -11.85 -8.30 4.38
N SER A 41 -11.78 -7.12 3.74
CA SER A 41 -12.86 -6.11 3.79
C SER A 41 -13.51 -5.84 2.43
N ALA A 42 -12.74 -5.91 1.34
CA ALA A 42 -13.22 -5.73 -0.03
C ALA A 42 -13.91 -6.99 -0.54
N SER A 43 -14.76 -6.83 -1.56
CA SER A 43 -15.37 -7.97 -2.25
C SER A 43 -14.33 -8.75 -3.05
N GLU A 44 -14.58 -10.05 -3.26
CA GLU A 44 -13.71 -10.89 -4.08
C GLU A 44 -13.53 -10.33 -5.50
N ARG A 45 -14.61 -9.77 -6.08
CA ARG A 45 -14.55 -9.11 -7.40
C ARG A 45 -13.57 -7.92 -7.41
N HIS A 46 -13.54 -7.12 -6.34
CA HIS A 46 -12.57 -6.03 -6.21
C HIS A 46 -11.15 -6.58 -6.07
N LEU A 47 -10.95 -7.64 -5.29
CA LEU A 47 -9.62 -8.26 -5.14
C LEU A 47 -9.09 -8.81 -6.47
N GLN A 48 -9.93 -9.50 -7.24
CA GLN A 48 -9.58 -10.06 -8.55
C GLN A 48 -9.22 -9.00 -9.61
N SER A 49 -9.72 -7.77 -9.46
CA SER A 49 -9.48 -6.66 -10.39
C SER A 49 -8.47 -5.63 -9.87
N ALA A 50 -8.01 -5.78 -8.63
CA ALA A 50 -7.11 -4.83 -8.00
C ALA A 50 -5.69 -4.92 -8.58
N GLY A 51 -5.12 -3.76 -8.92
CA GLY A 51 -3.69 -3.67 -9.22
C GLY A 51 -2.83 -3.67 -7.95
N LEU A 52 -3.42 -3.19 -6.85
CA LEU A 52 -2.84 -3.15 -5.51
C LEU A 52 -3.80 -3.83 -4.52
N VAL A 53 -3.39 -4.96 -3.94
CA VAL A 53 -4.10 -5.58 -2.82
C VAL A 53 -3.32 -5.31 -1.54
N TYR A 54 -3.99 -4.85 -0.49
CA TYR A 54 -3.33 -4.59 0.78
C TYR A 54 -4.12 -5.14 1.97
N ARG A 55 -3.43 -5.35 3.09
CA ARG A 55 -4.04 -5.69 4.38
C ARG A 55 -3.39 -4.88 5.48
N ARG A 56 -4.16 -4.55 6.51
CA ARG A 56 -3.66 -3.98 7.76
C ARG A 56 -3.45 -5.08 8.79
N ALA A 57 -2.41 -4.96 9.60
CA ALA A 57 -2.21 -5.82 10.75
C ALA A 57 -3.46 -5.77 11.63
N ALA A 58 -3.96 -6.96 12.02
CA ALA A 58 -5.05 -7.07 12.96
C ALA A 58 -4.53 -7.03 14.40
N GLU A 59 -5.38 -6.58 15.33
CA GLU A 59 -5.13 -6.80 16.75
C GLU A 59 -5.07 -8.32 17.02
N PRO A 60 -4.13 -8.80 17.84
CA PRO A 60 -4.05 -10.21 18.18
C PRO A 60 -5.38 -10.71 18.76
N ALA A 61 -5.89 -11.81 18.21
CA ALA A 61 -7.07 -12.45 18.78
C ALA A 61 -6.76 -12.94 20.20
N ALA A 62 -7.69 -12.73 21.14
CA ALA A 62 -7.55 -13.15 22.54
C ALA A 62 -7.56 -14.68 22.75
N SER A 63 -7.57 -15.46 21.67
CA SER A 63 -7.59 -16.92 21.73
C SER A 63 -6.20 -17.46 22.13
N PRO A 64 -6.13 -18.49 23.00
CA PRO A 64 -4.85 -19.04 23.47
C PRO A 64 -4.02 -19.67 22.35
N HIS A 65 -4.64 -20.02 21.22
CA HIS A 65 -3.96 -20.41 19.99
C HIS A 65 -4.49 -19.55 18.84
N SER A 66 -3.58 -18.84 18.18
CA SER A 66 -3.87 -18.12 16.94
C SER A 66 -2.77 -18.36 15.93
N MET A 67 -3.14 -18.39 14.65
CA MET A 67 -2.23 -18.45 13.52
C MET A 67 -2.30 -17.11 12.80
N VAL A 68 -1.16 -16.44 12.69
CA VAL A 68 -1.02 -15.16 12.00
C VAL A 68 -0.05 -15.31 10.85
N TRP A 69 -0.28 -14.56 9.77
CA TRP A 69 0.68 -14.56 8.67
C TRP A 69 1.86 -13.66 9.00
N THR A 70 3.04 -14.01 8.51
CA THR A 70 4.12 -13.02 8.37
C THR A 70 3.82 -12.09 7.19
N ALA A 71 4.31 -10.85 7.24
CA ALA A 71 4.13 -9.88 6.16
C ALA A 71 4.72 -10.37 4.84
N GLY A 72 5.90 -10.98 4.89
CA GLY A 72 6.56 -11.58 3.73
C GLY A 72 5.77 -12.74 3.14
N GLY A 73 5.26 -13.65 3.98
CA GLY A 73 4.47 -14.81 3.54
C GLY A 73 3.11 -14.41 2.96
N TRP A 74 2.39 -13.52 3.64
CA TRP A 74 1.09 -13.04 3.18
C TRP A 74 1.19 -12.32 1.83
N THR A 75 2.16 -11.41 1.67
CA THR A 75 2.31 -10.67 0.40
C THR A 75 2.66 -11.58 -0.76
N ALA A 76 3.44 -12.64 -0.55
CA ALA A 76 3.69 -13.65 -1.58
C ALA A 76 2.41 -14.42 -1.93
N ARG A 77 1.70 -14.94 -0.92
CA ARG A 77 0.45 -15.69 -1.08
C ARG A 77 -0.61 -14.91 -1.87
N VAL A 78 -0.78 -13.62 -1.58
CA VAL A 78 -1.73 -12.76 -2.28
C VAL A 78 -1.40 -12.59 -3.76
N LEU A 79 -0.11 -12.50 -4.11
CA LEU A 79 0.28 -12.44 -5.51
C LEU A 79 0.00 -13.77 -6.22
N ASP A 80 0.12 -14.90 -5.53
CA ASP A 80 -0.23 -16.20 -6.12
C ASP A 80 -1.75 -16.34 -6.32
N ASP A 81 -2.55 -15.92 -5.34
CA ASP A 81 -4.02 -16.04 -5.37
C ASP A 81 -4.71 -15.10 -6.36
N TYR A 82 -4.14 -13.92 -6.60
CA TYR A 82 -4.77 -12.87 -7.40
C TYR A 82 -3.91 -12.51 -8.61
N PRO A 83 -3.99 -13.24 -9.75
CA PRO A 83 -3.18 -13.00 -10.95
C PRO A 83 -3.19 -11.54 -11.46
N GLY A 84 -4.32 -10.84 -11.33
CA GLY A 84 -4.47 -9.42 -11.69
C GLY A 84 -3.71 -8.44 -10.76
N CYS A 85 -3.39 -8.87 -9.55
CA CYS A 85 -2.63 -8.10 -8.58
C CYS A 85 -1.16 -7.99 -9.01
N ARG A 86 -0.69 -6.75 -9.21
CA ARG A 86 0.71 -6.46 -9.53
C ARG A 86 1.53 -6.15 -8.29
N THR A 87 0.87 -5.75 -7.20
CA THR A 87 1.52 -5.34 -5.95
C THR A 87 0.68 -5.75 -4.77
N ALA A 88 1.26 -6.55 -3.87
CA ALA A 88 0.68 -6.88 -2.58
C ALA A 88 1.36 -6.04 -1.49
N ALA A 89 0.60 -5.51 -0.54
CA ALA A 89 1.15 -4.66 0.50
C ALA A 89 0.57 -4.95 1.90
N ALA A 90 1.46 -4.98 2.88
CA ALA A 90 1.14 -5.22 4.27
C ALA A 90 1.36 -3.93 5.06
N VAL A 91 0.31 -3.40 5.69
CA VAL A 91 0.38 -2.23 6.57
C VAL A 91 0.58 -2.74 7.99
N VAL A 92 1.82 -2.76 8.46
CA VAL A 92 2.19 -3.22 9.81
C VAL A 92 1.86 -2.16 10.84
N SER A 93 2.10 -0.88 10.50
CA SER A 93 1.68 0.27 11.29
C SER A 93 1.36 1.45 10.37
N PRO A 94 0.81 2.57 10.88
CA PRO A 94 0.57 3.76 10.07
C PRO A 94 1.81 4.34 9.39
N SER A 95 3.01 4.06 9.88
CA SER A 95 4.29 4.56 9.33
C SER A 95 5.17 3.47 8.72
N LEU A 96 4.79 2.19 8.82
CA LEU A 96 5.57 1.06 8.32
C LEU A 96 4.69 0.13 7.49
N CYS A 97 5.01 0.02 6.20
CA CYS A 97 4.39 -0.91 5.29
C CYS A 97 5.45 -1.78 4.60
N LEU A 98 5.05 -2.96 4.15
CA LEU A 98 5.84 -3.83 3.29
C LEU A 98 5.15 -3.95 1.95
N VAL A 99 5.92 -3.99 0.87
CA VAL A 99 5.42 -4.05 -0.50
C VAL A 99 6.17 -5.13 -1.27
N ARG A 100 5.42 -5.99 -1.95
CA ARG A 100 5.95 -7.00 -2.85
C ARG A 100 5.33 -6.82 -4.24
N ARG A 101 6.17 -6.81 -5.27
CA ARG A 101 5.74 -7.00 -6.66
C ARG A 101 5.90 -8.47 -7.04
N ARG A 102 5.24 -8.90 -8.11
CA ARG A 102 5.42 -10.26 -8.67
C ARG A 102 6.88 -10.60 -8.94
N THR A 103 7.66 -9.60 -9.35
CA THR A 103 9.10 -9.71 -9.58
C THR A 103 9.87 -8.77 -8.67
N GLY A 104 10.99 -9.27 -8.14
CA GLY A 104 11.88 -8.52 -7.26
C GLY A 104 11.69 -8.84 -5.77
N ALA A 105 12.45 -8.12 -4.94
CA ALA A 105 12.49 -8.32 -3.50
C ALA A 105 11.28 -7.72 -2.79
N LEU A 106 11.06 -8.15 -1.55
CA LEU A 106 10.19 -7.46 -0.60
C LEU A 106 10.84 -6.12 -0.22
N LEU A 107 10.05 -5.06 -0.23
CA LEU A 107 10.48 -3.71 0.08
C LEU A 107 9.77 -3.20 1.34
N THR A 108 10.49 -2.43 2.13
CA THR A 108 9.94 -1.64 3.23
C THR A 108 9.58 -0.26 2.71
N VAL A 109 8.43 0.25 3.15
CA VAL A 109 7.96 1.62 2.90
C VAL A 109 7.75 2.30 4.26
N ARG A 110 8.60 3.28 4.57
CA ARG A 110 8.47 4.11 5.77
C ARG A 110 7.85 5.44 5.43
N VAL A 111 6.74 5.76 6.08
CA VAL A 111 5.94 6.97 5.79
C VAL A 111 6.21 8.02 6.86
N ALA A 112 6.80 9.15 6.45
CA ALA A 112 6.95 10.30 7.32
C ALA A 112 5.60 11.02 7.51
N ALA A 113 5.31 11.44 8.74
CA ALA A 113 4.24 12.39 9.00
C ALA A 113 4.64 13.79 8.48
N CYS A 114 3.66 14.61 8.13
CA CYS A 114 3.90 16.02 7.82
C CYS A 114 3.39 16.92 8.96
N ARG A 115 3.86 18.17 8.96
CA ARG A 115 3.35 19.21 9.87
C ARG A 115 2.44 20.16 9.12
N ASP A 116 1.33 20.53 9.77
CA ASP A 116 0.40 21.55 9.32
C ASP A 116 0.15 22.52 10.50
N GLY A 117 0.93 23.61 10.53
CA GLY A 117 1.09 24.44 11.72
C GLY A 117 1.56 23.60 12.92
N ASP A 118 0.79 23.64 14.01
CA ASP A 118 1.07 22.89 15.24
C ASP A 118 0.55 21.44 15.23
N ARG A 119 0.01 20.97 14.09
CA ARG A 119 -0.57 19.61 13.98
C ARG A 119 0.39 18.67 13.28
N ILE A 120 0.46 17.44 13.78
CA ILE A 120 1.08 16.31 13.08
C ILE A 120 -0.01 15.59 12.29
N VAL A 121 0.20 15.46 10.98
CA VAL A 121 -0.73 14.80 10.08
C VAL A 121 -0.10 13.51 9.55
N HIS A 122 -0.84 12.41 9.67
CA HIS A 122 -0.47 11.12 9.12
C HIS A 122 -1.28 10.84 7.86
N ALA A 123 -0.60 10.40 6.80
CA ALA A 123 -1.29 9.93 5.61
C ALA A 123 -2.01 8.60 5.87
N ASP A 124 -3.08 8.33 5.12
CA ASP A 124 -3.61 6.96 5.00
C ASP A 124 -2.57 6.09 4.28
N PRO A 125 -2.06 5.01 4.91
CA PRO A 125 -1.07 4.14 4.30
C PRO A 125 -1.51 3.57 2.95
N ALA A 126 -2.82 3.31 2.75
CA ALA A 126 -3.32 2.79 1.48
C ALA A 126 -3.15 3.78 0.31
N ALA A 127 -3.22 5.09 0.59
CA ALA A 127 -2.97 6.13 -0.41
C ALA A 127 -1.47 6.24 -0.74
N VAL A 128 -0.61 6.15 0.28
CA VAL A 128 0.86 6.12 0.08
C VAL A 128 1.29 4.89 -0.70
N LEU A 129 0.74 3.71 -0.37
CA LEU A 129 0.98 2.47 -1.11
C LEU A 129 0.55 2.57 -2.57
N SER A 130 -0.51 3.31 -2.86
CA SER A 130 -0.92 3.58 -4.24
C SER A 130 0.07 4.46 -4.99
N ALA A 131 0.66 5.47 -4.34
CA ALA A 131 1.74 6.26 -4.92
C ALA A 131 2.99 5.41 -5.18
N VAL A 132 3.39 4.58 -4.20
CA VAL A 132 4.55 3.68 -4.34
C VAL A 132 4.30 2.62 -5.42
N HIS A 133 3.09 2.08 -5.53
CA HIS A 133 2.71 1.17 -6.62
C HIS A 133 2.94 1.82 -8.00
N ALA A 134 2.45 3.04 -8.18
CA ALA A 134 2.60 3.78 -9.43
C ALA A 134 4.06 4.15 -9.71
N TRP A 135 4.81 4.58 -8.69
CA TRP A 135 6.23 4.86 -8.80
C TRP A 135 7.03 3.63 -9.21
N LEU A 136 6.83 2.49 -8.55
CA LEU A 136 7.49 1.23 -8.90
C LEU A 136 7.13 0.75 -10.32
N ALA A 137 5.92 1.03 -10.80
CA ALA A 137 5.48 0.67 -12.15
C ALA A 137 6.09 1.58 -13.23
N ALA A 138 6.44 2.82 -12.90
CA ALA A 138 7.06 3.76 -13.83
C ALA A 138 8.56 3.47 -14.07
N GLN A 139 9.20 2.66 -13.22
CA GLN A 139 10.62 2.35 -13.34
C GLN A 139 10.89 1.34 -14.48
N SER A 140 11.64 1.74 -15.50
CA SER A 140 12.06 0.85 -16.59
C SER A 140 13.16 -0.15 -16.20
N ARG A 141 13.82 0.08 -15.05
CA ARG A 141 14.84 -0.78 -14.44
C ARG A 141 14.56 -0.90 -12.94
N PRO A 142 15.13 -1.89 -12.23
CA PRO A 142 15.08 -1.89 -10.77
C PRO A 142 15.52 -0.53 -10.21
N ALA A 143 14.71 0.04 -9.32
CA ALA A 143 15.07 1.30 -8.67
C ALA A 143 16.34 1.12 -7.85
N VAL A 144 17.20 2.15 -7.83
CA VAL A 144 18.29 2.22 -6.86
C VAL A 144 17.66 2.48 -5.49
N LEU A 145 18.03 1.67 -4.49
CA LEU A 145 17.47 1.73 -3.14
C LEU A 145 18.59 2.04 -2.12
N PRO A 146 18.30 2.78 -1.04
CA PRO A 146 16.99 3.37 -0.71
C PRO A 146 16.61 4.52 -1.65
N ALA A 147 15.30 4.74 -1.81
CA ALA A 147 14.73 5.81 -2.62
C ALA A 147 13.67 6.58 -1.83
N TYR A 148 13.47 7.86 -2.17
CA TYR A 148 12.45 8.70 -1.56
C TYR A 148 11.38 9.07 -2.58
N VAL A 149 10.12 8.81 -2.25
CA VAL A 149 8.96 9.13 -3.05
C VAL A 149 8.15 10.21 -2.34
N THR A 150 7.91 11.34 -3.01
CA THR A 150 7.01 12.37 -2.49
C THR A 150 5.59 12.07 -2.94
N CYS A 151 4.74 11.70 -1.99
CA CYS A 151 3.33 11.36 -2.19
C CYS A 151 2.46 12.57 -1.86
N VAL A 152 1.70 13.08 -2.82
CA VAL A 152 0.74 14.18 -2.59
C VAL A 152 -0.66 13.59 -2.44
N ILE A 153 -1.23 13.68 -1.23
CA ILE A 153 -2.50 13.06 -0.84
C ILE A 153 -3.37 14.14 -0.20
N GLY A 154 -4.55 14.38 -0.76
CA GLY A 154 -5.46 15.43 -0.25
C GLY A 154 -4.85 16.84 -0.26
N GLY A 155 -3.89 17.09 -1.17
CA GLY A 155 -3.15 18.36 -1.25
C GLY A 155 -1.93 18.45 -0.33
N GLN A 156 -1.73 17.50 0.59
CA GLN A 156 -0.58 17.47 1.50
C GLN A 156 0.54 16.56 0.96
N SER A 157 1.79 16.93 1.20
CA SER A 157 2.96 16.15 0.78
C SER A 157 3.49 15.29 1.92
N PHE A 158 3.69 14.01 1.64
CA PHE A 158 4.26 13.03 2.56
C PHE A 158 5.45 12.35 1.89
N GLN A 159 6.56 12.24 2.63
CA GLN A 159 7.74 11.54 2.15
C GLN A 159 7.64 10.06 2.52
N ALA A 160 7.80 9.19 1.53
CA ALA A 160 7.92 7.75 1.71
C ALA A 160 9.34 7.31 1.35
N GLU A 161 10.04 6.72 2.31
CA GLU A 161 11.29 6.02 2.04
C GLU A 161 10.99 4.58 1.62
N VAL A 162 11.57 4.15 0.51
CA VAL A 162 11.48 2.78 0.00
C VAL A 162 12.88 2.16 0.07
N SER A 163 12.99 1.03 0.76
CA SER A 163 14.26 0.32 0.96
C SER A 163 14.04 -1.20 0.90
N PRO A 164 15.10 -2.03 0.76
CA PRO A 164 14.95 -3.48 0.88
C PRO A 164 14.45 -3.85 2.28
N ALA A 165 13.50 -4.78 2.36
CA ALA A 165 13.00 -5.24 3.65
C ALA A 165 14.05 -6.07 4.40
N SER A 166 14.18 -5.82 5.70
CA SER A 166 14.96 -6.68 6.58
C SER A 166 14.21 -7.99 6.87
N ALA A 167 14.93 -9.01 7.35
CA ALA A 167 14.32 -10.27 7.77
C ALA A 167 13.27 -10.06 8.88
N ALA A 168 13.59 -9.24 9.88
CA ALA A 168 12.67 -8.93 10.98
C ALA A 168 11.38 -8.24 10.49
N GLU A 169 11.49 -7.32 9.52
CA GLU A 169 10.30 -6.68 8.92
C GLU A 169 9.49 -7.64 8.04
N ALA A 170 10.15 -8.60 7.39
CA ALA A 170 9.48 -9.64 6.61
C ALA A 170 8.70 -10.62 7.52
N GLU A 171 9.19 -10.83 8.75
CA GLU A 171 8.58 -11.71 9.76
C GLU A 171 7.50 -11.04 10.61
N ALA A 172 7.29 -9.72 10.49
CA ALA A 172 6.24 -9.02 11.23
C ALA A 172 4.86 -9.65 11.01
N ALA A 173 4.10 -9.81 12.09
CA ALA A 173 2.78 -10.43 12.08
C ALA A 173 1.70 -9.51 11.45
N LEU A 174 0.73 -10.13 10.76
CA LEU A 174 -0.43 -9.47 10.13
C LEU A 174 -1.79 -10.03 10.57
#